data_AF-K2DZ84-F1
#
_entry.id   AF-K2DZ84-F1
#
_cell.length_a   1.000
_cell.length_b   1.000
_cell.length_c   1.000
_cell.angle_alpha   90.00
_cell.angle_beta   90.00
_cell.angle_gamma   90.00
#
_symmetry.space_group_name_H-M   'P 1'
#
loop_
_entity.id
_entity.type
_entity.pdbx_description
1 polymer ?
#
loop_
_entity_poly.entity_id
_entity_poly.type
_entity_poly.pdbx_seq_one_letter_code
_entity_poly.pdbx_strand_id
1 'polypeptide(L)' 'MAYGAASITKAIKGADFPCSKQDLINSYGDKEVEYTKGNPQKLRNILNELPSDSYNSPADLEHDVHEVMG' A
#
# COMPACT_ATOMS: atom_id res chain seq x y z
N MET A 1 -16.75 3.06 -4.64
CA MET A 1 -15.81 2.70 -5.73
C MET A 1 -14.43 2.52 -5.11
N ALA A 2 -14.16 1.36 -4.51
CA ALA A 2 -12.90 1.07 -3.82
C ALA A 2 -11.86 0.54 -4.83
N TYR A 3 -11.34 1.41 -5.70
CA TYR A 3 -10.27 1.04 -6.64
C TYR A 3 -8.88 1.08 -5.98
N GLY A 4 -8.75 1.74 -4.84
CA GLY A 4 -7.45 2.10 -4.30
C GLY A 4 -6.72 0.96 -3.58
N ALA A 5 -7.40 0.20 -2.73
CA ALA A 5 -6.77 -0.88 -1.97
C ALA A 5 -6.24 -1.99 -2.92
N ALA A 6 -7.05 -2.39 -3.91
CA ALA A 6 -6.66 -3.33 -4.95
C ALA A 6 -5.49 -2.85 -5.84
N SER A 7 -5.37 -1.54 -6.05
CA SER A 7 -4.26 -0.96 -6.83
C SER A 7 -2.95 -1.03 -6.07
N ILE A 8 -2.99 -0.89 -4.73
CA ILE A 8 -1.83 -1.04 -3.85
C ILE A 8 -1.37 -2.49 -3.81
N THR A 9 -2.28 -3.46 -3.57
CA THR A 9 -1.94 -4.89 -3.62
C THR A 9 -1.39 -5.32 -4.98
N LYS A 10 -1.85 -4.71 -6.07
CA LYS A 10 -1.26 -4.91 -7.40
C LYS A 10 0.15 -4.33 -7.52
N ALA A 11 0.40 -3.15 -6.96
CA ALA A 11 1.72 -2.50 -7.00
C ALA A 11 2.79 -3.30 -6.22
N ILE A 12 2.37 -4.01 -5.17
CA ILE A 12 3.22 -4.83 -4.30
C ILE A 12 3.08 -6.34 -4.55
N LYS A 13 2.51 -6.77 -5.69
CA LYS A 13 2.26 -8.19 -6.02
C LYS A 13 3.52 -9.09 -6.02
N GLY A 14 4.72 -8.52 -5.96
CA GLY A 14 5.99 -9.25 -5.85
C GLY A 14 6.67 -9.15 -4.49
N ALA A 15 6.00 -8.59 -3.48
CA ALA A 15 6.56 -8.49 -2.14
C ALA A 15 6.50 -9.86 -1.46
N ASP A 16 7.61 -10.28 -0.88
CA ASP A 16 7.67 -11.44 0.00
C ASP A 16 7.20 -11.04 1.40
N PHE A 17 6.12 -11.66 1.86
CA PHE A 17 5.58 -11.45 3.20
C PHE A 17 6.05 -12.58 4.14
N PRO A 18 6.29 -12.31 5.44
CA PRO A 18 6.10 -11.03 6.12
C PRO A 18 7.17 -9.99 5.77
N CYS A 19 6.78 -8.72 5.66
CA CYS A 19 7.69 -7.62 5.36
C CYS A 19 7.40 -6.39 6.24
N SER A 20 8.41 -5.52 6.39
CA SER A 20 8.23 -4.24 7.08
C SER A 20 7.67 -3.17 6.14
N LYS A 21 6.98 -2.18 6.70
CA LYS A 21 6.57 -0.95 6.00
C LYS A 21 7.78 -0.30 5.29
N GLN A 22 8.93 -0.28 5.95
CA GLN A 22 10.16 0.26 5.35
C GLN A 22 10.64 -0.56 4.15
N ASP A 23 10.57 -1.88 4.19
CA ASP A 23 10.92 -2.72 3.03
C ASP A 23 9.99 -2.45 1.84
N LEU A 24 8.70 -2.26 2.11
CA LEU A 24 7.72 -1.88 1.10
C LEU A 24 8.00 -0.47 0.53
N ILE A 25 8.35 0.49 1.37
CA ILE A 25 8.74 1.84 0.93
C ILE A 25 10.01 1.80 0.08
N ASN A 26 11.02 1.04 0.49
CA ASN A 26 12.29 0.94 -0.22
C ASN A 26 12.14 0.21 -1.57
N SER A 27 11.32 -0.85 -1.61
CA SER A 27 11.17 -1.69 -2.81
C SER A 27 10.11 -1.17 -3.78
N TYR A 28 9.05 -0.53 -3.25
CA TYR A 28 7.87 -0.16 -4.03
C TYR A 28 7.43 1.29 -3.85
N GLY A 29 8.01 2.05 -2.92
CA GLY A 29 7.56 3.40 -2.58
C GLY A 29 7.65 4.41 -3.72
N ASP A 30 8.49 4.17 -4.73
CA ASP A 30 8.62 4.99 -5.93
C ASP A 30 7.47 4.80 -6.94
N LYS A 31 6.72 3.70 -6.82
CA LYS A 31 5.58 3.39 -7.68
C LYS A 31 4.45 4.38 -7.44
N GLU A 32 3.76 4.72 -8.53
CA GLU A 32 2.55 5.54 -8.48
C GLU A 32 1.33 4.64 -8.47
N VAL A 33 0.43 4.92 -7.55
CA VAL A 33 -0.84 4.23 -7.43
C VAL A 33 -1.97 5.24 -7.45
N GLU A 34 -3.02 4.92 -8.20
CA GLU A 34 -4.26 5.67 -8.19
C GLU A 34 -5.16 5.09 -7.12
N TYR A 35 -4.99 5.57 -5.88
CA TYR A 35 -5.93 5.24 -4.82
C TYR A 35 -7.31 5.86 -5.12
N THR A 36 -7.31 7.17 -5.41
CA THR A 36 -8.45 7.92 -5.92
C THR A 36 -8.28 8.15 -7.41
N LYS A 37 -9.33 7.86 -8.18
CA LYS A 37 -9.32 8.02 -9.65
C LYS A 37 -8.91 9.44 -10.04
N GLY A 38 -7.87 9.57 -10.88
CA GLY A 38 -7.38 10.87 -11.36
C GLY A 38 -6.48 11.62 -10.37
N ASN A 39 -6.11 11.02 -9.24
CA ASN A 39 -5.10 11.55 -8.32
C ASN A 39 -4.01 10.50 -8.05
N PRO A 40 -3.06 10.32 -8.99
CA PRO A 40 -1.94 9.43 -8.77
C PRO A 40 -1.04 9.97 -7.66
N GLN A 41 -0.70 9.10 -6.71
CA GLN A 41 0.14 9.45 -5.58
C GLN A 41 1.20 8.37 -5.37
N LYS A 42 2.36 8.76 -4.82
CA LYS A 42 3.45 7.83 -4.55
C LYS A 42 3.02 6.85 -3.48
N LEU A 43 3.29 5.57 -3.71
CA LEU A 43 2.97 4.51 -2.75
C LEU A 43 3.63 4.76 -1.40
N ARG A 44 4.83 5.37 -1.36
CA ARG A 44 5.48 5.74 -0.10
C ARG A 44 4.63 6.69 0.76
N ASN A 45 3.87 7.59 0.16
CA ASN A 45 3.07 8.55 0.91
C ASN A 45 1.93 7.81 1.63
N ILE A 46 1.25 6.93 0.90
CA ILE A 46 0.21 6.06 1.45
C ILE A 46 0.78 5.18 2.56
N LEU A 47 1.89 4.48 2.31
CA LEU A 47 2.53 3.59 3.29
C LEU A 47 2.95 4.33 4.57
N ASN A 48 3.36 5.60 4.47
CA ASN A 48 3.71 6.42 5.63
C ASN A 48 2.49 6.83 6.47
N GLU A 49 1.29 6.87 5.89
CA GLU A 49 0.04 7.18 6.60
C GLU A 49 -0.53 5.96 7.34
N LEU A 50 -0.07 4.74 7.01
CA LEU A 50 -0.55 3.52 7.65
C LEU A 50 0.00 3.35 9.07
N PRO A 51 -0.83 2.93 10.04
CA PRO A 51 -0.41 2.78 11.43
C PRO A 51 0.54 1.58 11.63
N SER A 52 0.36 0.48 10.89
CA SER A 52 1.14 -0.74 11.10
C SER A 52 2.53 -0.67 10.49
N ASP A 53 3.57 -1.02 11.25
CA ASP A 53 4.97 -1.01 10.80
C ASP A 53 5.42 -2.29 10.07
N SER A 54 4.62 -3.33 10.12
CA SER A 54 4.89 -4.61 9.45
C SER A 54 3.59 -5.27 9.02
N TYR A 55 3.65 -6.04 7.95
CA TYR A 55 2.50 -6.73 7.38
C TYR A 55 2.82 -8.20 7.23
N ASN A 56 1.90 -9.05 7.67
CA ASN A 56 2.07 -10.51 7.57
C ASN A 56 1.59 -11.07 6.23
N SER A 57 0.72 -10.33 5.54
CA SER A 57 0.17 -10.74 4.26
C SER A 57 -0.30 -9.52 3.44
N PRO A 58 -0.54 -9.66 2.14
CA PRO A 58 -1.13 -8.59 1.33
C PRO A 58 -2.51 -8.14 1.84
N ALA A 59 -3.27 -9.04 2.47
CA ALA A 59 -4.59 -8.73 3.01
C ALA A 59 -4.52 -7.82 4.25
N ASP A 60 -3.47 -7.97 5.06
CA ASP A 60 -3.17 -7.13 6.23
C ASP A 60 -2.96 -5.67 5.78
N LEU A 61 -2.14 -5.49 4.74
CA LEU A 61 -1.91 -4.19 4.12
C LEU A 61 -3.18 -3.61 3.50
N GLU A 62 -3.96 -4.43 2.79
CA GLU A 62 -5.22 -3.99 2.17
C GLU A 62 -6.22 -3.49 3.22
N HIS A 63 -6.30 -4.18 4.36
CA HIS A 63 -7.14 -3.80 5.49
C HIS A 63 -6.72 -2.45 6.08
N ASP A 64 -5.45 -2.27 6.41
CA ASP A 64 -4.91 -1.01 6.96
C ASP A 64 -5.15 0.17 6.02
N VAL A 65 -4.89 -0.02 4.72
CA VAL A 65 -5.17 1.00 3.71
C VAL A 65 -6.66 1.35 3.68
N HIS A 66 -7.53 0.36 3.75
CA HIS A 66 -8.97 0.60 3.76
C HIS A 66 -9.43 1.32 5.02
N GLU A 67 -8.84 1.02 6.18
CA GLU A 67 -9.17 1.69 7.45
C GLU A 67 -8.73 3.16 7.46
N VAL A 68 -7.55 3.46 6.93
CA VAL A 68 -7.01 4.84 6.92
C VAL A 68 -7.66 5.70 5.83
N MET A 69 -7.97 5.12 4.67
CA MET A 69 -8.37 5.88 3.47
C MET A 69 -9.81 5.64 3.01
N GLY A 70 -10.57 4.76 3.67
CA GLY A 70 -11.94 4.40 3.30
C GLY A 70 -12.99 5.31 3.93
#